data_AF-A0A2N7B8A9-F1
#
_entry.id   AF-A0A2N7B8A9-F1
#
_cell.length_a   1.000
_cell.length_b   1.000
_cell.length_c   1.000
_cell.angle_alpha   90.00
_cell.angle_beta   90.00
_cell.angle_gamma   90.00
#
_symmetry.space_group_name_H-M   'P 1'
#
loop_
_entity.id
_entity.type
_entity.pdbx_description
1 polymer ?
#
loop_
_entity_poly.entity_id
_entity_poly.type
_entity_poly.pdbx_seq_one_letter_code
_entity_poly.pdbx_strand_id
1 'polypeptide(L)'
;MVFQRKYSVEETINPQPSGSGQVNIGSTERMISAFSGALLTFYAIRRPVKHWALLSAGGYMLYRGLSGYCPINQAVGRNTADKEIEPLQISRTITVNRPRSEVYAFWRQLDNLPRFMQHLASVIPIDAKRSHWVAAVPKGLGTIEWDAEILEEVENERLLWRSVAEATVDNAGEVYFKDAPGGRGTEIHAIIRYQAPAGYAGQALASLFNPAFGQMVKEDLRRFKNLLETGELPVSEAQYSGQRVSESTEPSKKQEIYESPVL
;
A
#
# COMPACT_ATOMS: atom_id res chain seq x y z
N MET A 1 -4.53 -22.92 23.55
CA MET A 1 -3.22 -22.24 23.64
C MET A 1 -2.10 -22.91 22.83
N VAL A 2 -2.39 -23.90 21.97
CA VAL A 2 -1.36 -24.67 21.20
C VAL A 2 -1.10 -24.09 19.81
N PHE A 3 -1.98 -23.20 19.33
CA PHE A 3 -1.95 -22.67 17.96
C PHE A 3 -0.87 -21.62 17.67
N GLN A 4 -0.35 -20.98 18.73
CA GLN A 4 0.68 -19.93 18.64
C GLN A 4 2.12 -20.47 18.65
N ARG A 5 2.33 -21.75 18.98
CA ARG A 5 3.68 -22.27 19.29
C ARG A 5 4.42 -22.87 18.10
N LYS A 6 3.74 -23.12 16.97
CA LYS A 6 4.35 -23.77 15.79
C LYS A 6 4.68 -22.81 14.63
N TYR A 7 4.40 -21.52 14.81
CA TYR A 7 4.90 -20.45 13.95
C TYR A 7 5.96 -19.68 14.75
N SER A 8 7.03 -20.38 15.14
CA SER A 8 8.20 -19.70 15.70
C SER A 8 8.74 -18.74 14.65
N VAL A 9 8.88 -17.50 15.12
CA VAL A 9 9.34 -16.27 14.50
C VAL A 9 10.80 -16.39 14.02
N GLU A 10 11.14 -17.35 13.18
CA GLU A 10 12.56 -17.63 12.85
C GLU A 10 12.98 -17.31 11.42
N GLU A 11 12.09 -16.78 10.59
CA GLU A 11 12.50 -16.09 9.37
C GLU A 11 11.49 -14.99 9.03
N THR A 12 11.36 -14.00 9.93
CA THR A 12 10.61 -12.78 9.63
C THR A 12 11.28 -12.07 8.48
N ILE A 13 10.74 -12.24 7.27
CA ILE A 13 11.16 -11.44 6.13
C ILE A 13 10.57 -10.05 6.33
N ASN A 14 11.41 -9.19 6.88
CA ASN A 14 11.22 -7.76 6.84
C ASN A 14 11.36 -7.32 5.38
N PRO A 15 10.53 -6.37 4.91
CA PRO A 15 10.76 -5.79 3.61
C PRO A 15 12.19 -5.23 3.58
N GLN A 16 12.91 -5.50 2.48
CA GLN A 16 14.23 -4.89 2.30
C GLN A 16 13.99 -3.39 2.09
N PRO A 17 14.69 -2.50 2.81
CA PRO A 17 14.54 -1.08 2.61
C PRO A 17 14.85 -0.73 1.15
N SER A 18 13.82 -0.36 0.40
CA SER A 18 13.95 0.06 -0.99
C SER A 18 14.63 1.43 -1.08
N GLY A 19 15.50 1.55 -2.08
CA GLY A 19 16.48 2.62 -2.19
C GLY A 19 15.90 4.03 -2.23
N SER A 20 16.14 4.77 -1.14
CA SER A 20 16.65 6.14 -1.21
C SER A 20 17.92 6.16 -0.34
N GLY A 21 19.08 6.34 -0.99
CA GLY A 21 20.40 5.99 -0.48
C GLY A 21 20.69 6.38 0.98
N GLN A 22 21.32 5.45 1.71
CA GLN A 22 21.87 5.59 3.08
C GLN A 22 21.57 6.94 3.77
N VAL A 23 20.36 7.07 4.32
CA VAL A 23 20.00 8.25 5.10
C VAL A 23 20.73 8.16 6.44
N ASN A 24 21.48 9.19 6.81
CA ASN A 24 22.21 9.25 8.08
C ASN A 24 21.90 10.50 8.93
N ILE A 25 20.91 11.28 8.49
CA ILE A 25 20.38 12.45 9.20
C ILE A 25 18.85 12.40 9.27
N GLY A 26 18.30 12.70 10.44
CA GLY A 26 16.86 12.66 10.70
C GLY A 26 16.09 13.82 10.06
N SER A 27 14.76 13.73 10.06
CA SER A 27 13.88 14.66 9.35
C SER A 27 14.04 16.12 9.79
N THR A 28 14.26 16.37 11.08
CA THR A 28 14.52 17.71 11.62
C THR A 28 15.84 18.29 11.10
N GLU A 29 16.91 17.49 11.07
CA GLU A 29 18.21 17.91 10.53
C GLU A 29 18.12 18.20 9.03
N ARG A 30 17.29 17.44 8.30
CA ARG A 30 17.02 17.66 6.87
C ARG A 30 16.30 18.98 6.62
N MET A 31 15.24 19.27 7.37
CA MET A 31 14.49 20.53 7.23
C MET A 31 15.36 21.75 7.55
N ILE A 32 16.14 21.70 8.64
CA ILE A 32 17.06 22.78 9.01
C ILE A 32 18.12 22.97 7.93
N SER A 33 18.75 21.88 7.44
CA SER A 33 19.79 21.94 6.41
C SER A 33 19.25 22.51 5.09
N ALA A 34 18.05 22.08 4.67
CA ALA A 34 17.41 22.57 3.45
C ALA A 34 17.06 24.07 3.57
N PHE A 35 16.48 24.50 4.69
CA PHE A 35 16.08 25.88 4.91
C PHE A 35 17.29 26.82 5.04
N SER A 36 18.29 26.44 5.84
CA SER A 36 19.54 27.21 5.98
C SER A 36 20.32 27.24 4.67
N GLY A 37 20.40 26.12 3.93
CA GLY A 37 21.06 26.06 2.63
C GLY A 37 20.39 26.94 1.58
N ALA A 38 19.05 26.96 1.53
CA ALA A 38 18.29 27.83 0.64
C ALA A 38 18.54 29.31 0.94
N LEU A 39 18.48 29.71 2.22
CA LEU A 39 18.75 31.08 2.65
C LEU A 39 20.17 31.53 2.31
N LEU A 40 21.18 30.69 2.57
CA LEU A 40 22.58 30.99 2.26
C LEU A 40 22.82 31.12 0.75
N THR A 41 22.27 30.20 -0.03
CA THR A 41 22.37 30.20 -1.51
C THR A 41 21.71 31.44 -2.09
N PHE A 42 20.49 31.77 -1.61
CA PHE A 42 19.77 32.96 -2.03
C PHE A 42 20.50 34.26 -1.70
N TYR A 43 21.06 34.36 -0.48
CA TYR A 43 21.85 35.51 -0.08
C TYR A 43 23.13 35.64 -0.90
N ALA A 44 23.81 34.53 -1.22
CA ALA A 44 25.01 34.51 -2.05
C ALA A 44 24.75 34.97 -3.48
N ILE A 45 23.62 34.57 -4.08
CA ILE A 45 23.21 34.97 -5.44
C ILE A 45 22.82 36.45 -5.52
N ARG A 46 22.28 37.02 -4.43
CA ARG A 46 21.83 38.42 -4.35
C ARG A 46 22.96 39.45 -4.23
N ARG A 47 24.23 39.04 -4.14
CA ARG A 47 25.39 39.94 -3.96
C ARG A 47 26.33 39.90 -5.17
N PRO A 48 26.80 41.05 -5.70
CA PRO A 48 27.56 41.14 -6.96
C PRO A 48 29.04 40.69 -6.87
N VAL A 49 29.51 40.26 -5.71
CA VAL A 49 30.91 39.85 -5.45
C VAL A 49 31.00 38.34 -5.26
N LYS A 50 32.13 37.75 -5.68
CA LYS A 50 32.41 36.30 -5.77
C LYS A 50 32.32 35.55 -4.41
N HIS A 51 31.13 35.32 -3.89
CA HIS A 51 30.86 34.52 -2.68
C HIS A 51 30.77 33.02 -2.99
N TRP A 52 31.73 32.47 -3.73
CA TRP A 52 31.77 31.05 -4.10
C TRP A 52 31.81 30.13 -2.88
N ALA A 53 32.48 30.55 -1.79
CA ALA A 53 32.50 29.81 -0.54
C ALA A 53 31.11 29.71 0.12
N LEU A 54 30.35 30.81 0.12
CA LEU A 54 29.00 30.83 0.69
C LEU A 54 28.01 30.05 -0.19
N LEU A 55 28.16 30.16 -1.51
CA LEU A 55 27.39 29.38 -2.47
C LEU A 55 27.66 27.88 -2.32
N SER A 56 28.92 27.48 -2.13
CA SER A 56 29.31 26.09 -1.89
C SER A 56 28.76 25.56 -0.57
N ALA A 57 28.84 26.36 0.50
CA ALA A 57 28.26 26.00 1.80
C ALA A 57 26.74 25.87 1.73
N GLY A 58 26.05 26.81 1.06
CA GLY A 58 24.61 26.77 0.85
C GLY A 58 24.18 25.57 0.00
N GLY A 59 24.89 25.31 -1.11
CA GLY A 59 24.66 24.16 -1.99
C GLY A 59 24.90 22.82 -1.28
N TYR A 60 25.93 22.72 -0.44
CA TYR A 60 26.19 21.53 0.37
C TYR A 60 25.10 21.27 1.42
N MET A 61 24.64 22.32 2.11
CA MET A 61 23.53 22.22 3.07
C MET A 61 22.21 21.83 2.40
N LEU A 62 21.95 22.36 1.20
CA LEU A 62 20.82 21.95 0.36
C LEU A 62 20.93 20.49 -0.06
N TYR A 63 22.08 20.06 -0.59
CA TYR A 63 22.34 18.68 -0.95
C TYR A 63 22.12 17.74 0.25
N ARG A 64 22.67 18.09 1.41
CA ARG A 64 22.47 17.33 2.66
C ARG A 64 20.99 17.25 3.03
N GLY A 65 20.27 18.37 3.02
CA GLY A 65 18.85 18.41 3.37
C GLY A 65 17.96 17.59 2.43
N LEU A 66 18.20 17.71 1.12
CA LEU A 66 17.43 17.02 0.09
C LEU A 66 17.74 15.52 0.05
N SER A 67 19.02 15.13 0.04
CA SER A 67 19.45 13.73 -0.04
C SER A 67 19.30 12.94 1.26
N GLY A 68 19.29 13.61 2.42
CA GLY A 68 19.32 12.92 3.72
C GLY A 68 20.67 12.27 4.04
N TYR A 69 21.71 12.59 3.27
CA TYR A 69 23.06 12.03 3.41
C TYR A 69 24.09 13.10 3.77
N CYS A 70 24.91 12.81 4.78
CA CYS A 70 26.01 13.65 5.26
C CYS A 70 27.30 12.82 5.34
N PRO A 71 28.31 13.05 4.46
CA PRO A 71 29.58 12.32 4.47
C PRO A 71 30.31 12.38 5.83
N ILE A 72 30.19 13.51 6.54
CA ILE A 72 30.83 13.70 7.85
C ILE A 72 30.20 12.77 8.90
N ASN A 73 28.87 12.62 8.88
CA ASN A 73 28.17 11.70 9.77
C ASN A 73 28.60 10.25 9.50
N GLN A 74 28.75 9.86 8.22
CA GLN A 74 29.27 8.54 7.84
C GLN A 74 30.71 8.32 8.32
N ALA A 75 31.60 9.31 8.14
CA ALA A 75 33.00 9.21 8.55
C ALA A 75 33.18 9.08 10.07
N VAL A 76 32.27 9.67 10.85
CA VAL A 76 32.30 9.62 12.33
C VAL A 76 31.40 8.50 12.89
N GLY A 77 30.76 7.69 12.03
CA GLY A 77 29.84 6.62 12.44
C GLY A 77 28.57 7.12 13.14
N ARG A 78 28.23 8.40 12.98
CA ARG A 78 27.04 9.03 13.57
C ARG A 78 25.87 8.85 12.62
N ASN A 79 24.86 8.10 13.03
CA ASN A 79 23.59 8.03 12.31
C ASN A 79 22.50 8.67 13.18
N THR A 80 22.07 9.88 12.80
CA THR A 80 20.91 10.55 13.42
C THR A 80 19.63 10.37 12.61
N ALA A 81 19.63 9.49 11.59
CA ALA A 81 18.42 9.16 10.87
C ALA A 81 17.34 8.75 11.87
N ASP A 82 16.10 9.16 11.59
CA ASP A 82 14.99 8.76 12.43
C ASP A 82 14.99 7.23 12.50
N LYS A 83 14.75 6.71 13.72
CA LYS A 83 14.73 5.28 14.03
C LYS A 83 13.95 4.56 12.93
N GLU A 84 14.48 3.44 12.42
CA GLU A 84 13.78 2.58 11.45
C GLU A 84 12.30 2.51 11.84
N ILE A 85 11.42 2.98 10.96
CA ILE A 85 9.99 2.94 11.22
C ILE A 85 9.65 1.46 11.26
N GLU A 86 9.38 0.94 12.47
CA GLU A 86 8.93 -0.43 12.68
C GLU A 86 7.84 -0.74 11.66
N PRO A 87 8.03 -1.74 10.79
CA PRO A 87 7.05 -2.08 9.78
C PRO A 87 5.71 -2.33 10.46
N LEU A 88 4.64 -1.73 9.93
CA LEU A 88 3.30 -2.08 10.39
C LEU A 88 3.04 -3.52 9.99
N GLN A 89 3.02 -4.40 10.99
CA GLN A 89 2.67 -5.80 10.79
C GLN A 89 1.19 -6.03 11.09
N ILE A 90 0.48 -6.58 10.11
CA ILE A 90 -0.90 -7.03 10.25
C ILE A 90 -0.91 -8.54 10.05
N SER A 91 -1.37 -9.27 11.07
CA SER A 91 -1.56 -10.71 11.02
C SER A 91 -3.03 -11.04 11.26
N ARG A 92 -3.62 -11.83 10.36
CA ARG A 92 -5.01 -12.28 10.44
C ARG A 92 -5.15 -13.72 10.00
N THR A 93 -6.05 -14.44 10.67
CA THR A 93 -6.41 -15.82 10.35
C THR A 93 -7.89 -15.92 10.05
N ILE A 94 -8.25 -16.68 9.01
CA ILE A 94 -9.64 -17.01 8.69
C ILE A 94 -9.76 -18.45 8.19
N THR A 95 -10.91 -19.08 8.44
CA THR A 95 -11.24 -20.40 7.88
C THR A 95 -12.25 -20.25 6.74
N VAL A 96 -11.91 -20.79 5.58
CA VAL A 96 -12.74 -20.84 4.36
C VAL A 96 -13.15 -22.28 4.10
N ASN A 97 -14.44 -22.54 3.99
CA ASN A 97 -15.05 -23.84 3.77
C ASN A 97 -14.93 -24.27 2.30
N ARG A 98 -13.69 -24.34 1.81
CA ARG A 98 -13.31 -24.80 0.48
C ARG A 98 -12.03 -25.63 0.56
N PRO A 99 -11.79 -26.55 -0.40
CA PRO A 99 -10.55 -27.30 -0.49
C PRO A 99 -9.33 -26.39 -0.58
N ARG A 100 -8.23 -26.81 0.05
CA ARG A 100 -6.98 -26.05 0.11
C ARG A 100 -6.41 -25.69 -1.25
N SER A 101 -6.55 -26.58 -2.23
CA SER A 101 -6.14 -26.36 -3.61
C SER A 101 -6.93 -25.26 -4.32
N GLU A 102 -8.25 -25.20 -4.13
CA GLU A 102 -9.09 -24.14 -4.69
C GLU A 102 -8.73 -22.78 -4.10
N VAL A 103 -8.59 -22.75 -2.77
CA VAL A 103 -8.26 -21.52 -2.01
C VAL A 103 -6.89 -20.98 -2.44
N TYR A 104 -5.89 -21.86 -2.52
CA TYR A 104 -4.55 -21.51 -2.97
C TYR A 104 -4.53 -21.03 -4.42
N ALA A 105 -5.14 -21.78 -5.34
CA ALA A 105 -5.15 -21.45 -6.76
C ALA A 105 -5.80 -20.08 -7.03
N PHE A 106 -6.91 -19.78 -6.33
CA PHE A 106 -7.56 -18.49 -6.44
C PHE A 106 -6.67 -17.34 -5.94
N TRP A 107 -6.01 -17.53 -4.79
CA TRP A 107 -5.11 -16.51 -4.22
C TRP A 107 -3.86 -16.29 -5.09
N ARG A 108 -3.31 -17.38 -5.66
CA ARG A 108 -2.11 -17.35 -6.50
C ARG A 108 -2.28 -16.54 -7.80
N GLN A 109 -3.51 -16.46 -8.30
CA GLN A 109 -3.92 -15.53 -9.34
C GLN A 109 -4.03 -14.13 -8.74
N LEU A 110 -2.90 -13.41 -8.70
CA LEU A 110 -2.78 -12.14 -7.97
C LEU A 110 -3.73 -11.05 -8.47
N ASP A 111 -4.17 -11.12 -9.72
CA ASP A 111 -5.20 -10.26 -10.30
C ASP A 111 -6.60 -10.46 -9.68
N ASN A 112 -6.81 -11.54 -8.93
CA ASN A 112 -8.00 -11.70 -8.10
C ASN A 112 -7.97 -10.87 -6.80
N LEU A 113 -6.80 -10.45 -6.31
CA LEU A 113 -6.69 -9.77 -5.01
C LEU A 113 -7.58 -8.51 -4.91
N PRO A 114 -7.62 -7.60 -5.89
CA PRO A 114 -8.48 -6.41 -5.85
C PRO A 114 -9.98 -6.73 -5.76
N ARG A 115 -10.42 -7.96 -6.11
CA ARG A 115 -11.83 -8.35 -6.02
C ARG A 115 -12.33 -8.43 -4.58
N PHE A 116 -11.44 -8.70 -3.63
CA PHE A 116 -11.79 -8.84 -2.22
C PHE A 116 -10.96 -7.96 -1.28
N MET A 117 -9.81 -7.43 -1.74
CA MET A 117 -8.99 -6.46 -1.02
C MET A 117 -9.28 -5.05 -1.49
N GLN A 118 -10.24 -4.35 -0.87
CA GLN A 118 -10.68 -3.04 -1.36
C GLN A 118 -9.62 -1.92 -1.24
N HIS A 119 -8.58 -2.15 -0.43
CA HIS A 119 -7.44 -1.23 -0.37
C HIS A 119 -6.54 -1.31 -1.61
N LEU A 120 -6.63 -2.37 -2.40
CA LEU A 120 -5.94 -2.52 -3.68
C LEU A 120 -6.84 -2.06 -4.81
N ALA A 121 -6.38 -1.08 -5.58
CA ALA A 121 -7.05 -0.63 -6.79
C ALA A 121 -6.79 -1.62 -7.94
N SER A 122 -5.55 -2.12 -8.07
CA SER A 122 -5.20 -3.13 -9.06
C SER A 122 -3.96 -3.93 -8.66
N VAL A 123 -3.87 -5.16 -9.18
CA VAL A 123 -2.66 -5.98 -9.15
C VAL A 123 -2.53 -6.61 -10.54
N ILE A 124 -1.46 -6.28 -11.25
CA ILE A 124 -1.24 -6.67 -12.64
C ILE A 124 0.02 -7.53 -12.71
N PRO A 125 -0.08 -8.82 -13.06
CA PRO A 125 1.10 -9.66 -13.29
C PRO A 125 1.97 -9.10 -14.42
N ILE A 126 3.26 -8.94 -14.15
CA ILE A 126 4.27 -8.56 -15.16
C ILE A 126 4.85 -9.82 -15.79
N ASP A 127 5.18 -10.80 -14.95
CA ASP A 127 5.67 -12.13 -15.35
C ASP A 127 5.28 -13.19 -14.30
N ALA A 128 5.88 -14.39 -14.36
CA ALA A 128 5.56 -15.49 -13.47
C ALA A 128 5.81 -15.21 -11.97
N LYS A 129 6.76 -14.31 -11.67
CA LYS A 129 7.17 -13.97 -10.30
C LYS A 129 6.94 -12.51 -9.94
N ARG A 130 6.80 -11.60 -10.90
CA ARG A 130 6.66 -10.16 -10.66
C ARG A 130 5.27 -9.64 -10.99
N SER A 131 4.84 -8.62 -10.26
CA SER A 131 3.54 -7.97 -10.42
C SER A 131 3.62 -6.50 -10.03
N HIS A 132 2.82 -5.67 -10.69
CA HIS A 132 2.63 -4.26 -10.39
C HIS A 132 1.38 -4.07 -9.53
N TRP A 133 1.51 -3.36 -8.42
CA TRP A 133 0.45 -3.17 -7.42
C TRP A 133 0.11 -1.70 -7.30
N VAL A 134 -1.18 -1.41 -7.21
CA VAL A 134 -1.71 -0.07 -6.96
C VAL A 134 -2.64 -0.15 -5.76
N ALA A 135 -2.32 0.58 -4.69
CA ALA A 135 -3.19 0.72 -3.52
C ALA A 135 -3.86 2.10 -3.48
N ALA A 136 -5.13 2.12 -3.10
CA ALA A 136 -5.86 3.37 -2.86
C ALA A 136 -5.53 3.90 -1.47
N VAL A 137 -5.17 5.18 -1.39
CA VAL A 137 -5.00 5.84 -0.10
C VAL A 137 -6.38 6.13 0.49
N PRO A 138 -6.63 5.78 1.78
CA PRO A 138 -7.87 6.10 2.45
C PRO A 138 -8.27 7.58 2.32
N LYS A 139 -9.58 7.85 2.27
CA LYS A 139 -10.18 9.18 2.08
C LYS A 139 -9.95 9.82 0.70
N GLY A 140 -9.55 9.03 -0.30
CA GLY A 140 -9.42 9.52 -1.69
C GLY A 140 -8.22 10.43 -1.91
N LEU A 141 -7.17 10.29 -1.08
CA LEU A 141 -5.96 11.11 -1.13
C LEU A 141 -4.95 10.69 -2.23
N GLY A 142 -5.39 9.88 -3.20
CA GLY A 142 -4.57 9.38 -4.31
C GLY A 142 -4.31 7.88 -4.24
N THR A 143 -3.33 7.42 -5.02
CA THR A 143 -2.87 6.03 -5.08
C THR A 143 -1.38 5.94 -4.79
N ILE A 144 -0.93 4.75 -4.39
CA ILE A 144 0.48 4.41 -4.22
C ILE A 144 0.76 3.15 -5.01
N GLU A 145 1.91 3.11 -5.66
CA GLU A 145 2.25 2.08 -6.63
C GLU A 145 3.62 1.49 -6.31
N TRP A 146 3.74 0.18 -6.49
CA TRP A 146 5.00 -0.55 -6.34
C TRP A 146 4.99 -1.83 -7.18
N ASP A 147 6.18 -2.29 -7.55
CA ASP A 147 6.36 -3.63 -8.09
C ASP A 147 6.74 -4.60 -6.97
N ALA A 148 6.24 -5.83 -7.04
CA ALA A 148 6.53 -6.90 -6.09
C ALA A 148 7.00 -8.17 -6.80
N GLU A 149 7.85 -8.93 -6.13
CA GLU A 149 8.36 -10.24 -6.54
C GLU A 149 7.96 -11.34 -5.54
N ILE A 150 7.58 -12.50 -6.06
CA ILE A 150 7.38 -13.73 -5.29
C ILE A 150 8.76 -14.33 -4.99
N LEU A 151 9.09 -14.42 -3.70
CA LEU A 151 10.34 -14.99 -3.20
C LEU A 151 10.23 -16.50 -3.05
N GLU A 152 9.11 -16.96 -2.50
CA GLU A 152 8.86 -18.38 -2.30
C GLU A 152 7.42 -18.75 -2.60
N GLU A 153 7.29 -19.90 -3.24
CA GLU A 153 6.04 -20.50 -3.64
C GLU A 153 6.11 -21.99 -3.32
N VAL A 154 5.31 -22.41 -2.32
CA VAL A 154 5.07 -23.82 -2.02
C VAL A 154 3.61 -24.08 -2.30
N GLU A 155 3.35 -24.87 -3.33
CA GLU A 155 2.00 -25.14 -3.81
C GLU A 155 1.09 -25.59 -2.67
N ASN A 156 -0.10 -24.98 -2.55
CA ASN A 156 -1.11 -25.32 -1.54
C ASN A 156 -0.67 -25.10 -0.08
N GLU A 157 0.47 -24.47 0.18
CA GLU A 157 1.02 -24.31 1.54
C GLU A 157 1.43 -22.86 1.84
N ARG A 158 2.16 -22.22 0.93
CA ARG A 158 2.74 -20.90 1.20
C ARG A 158 2.97 -20.06 -0.05
N LEU A 159 2.68 -18.78 0.09
CA LEU A 159 3.15 -17.72 -0.82
C LEU A 159 3.85 -16.65 -0.01
N LEU A 160 5.02 -16.23 -0.47
CA LEU A 160 5.83 -15.18 0.13
C LEU A 160 6.27 -14.21 -0.96
N TRP A 161 6.05 -12.92 -0.73
CA TRP A 161 6.42 -11.86 -1.65
C TRP A 161 7.01 -10.67 -0.93
N ARG A 162 7.72 -9.83 -1.70
CA ARG A 162 8.16 -8.50 -1.27
C ARG A 162 8.12 -7.51 -2.41
N SER A 163 8.11 -6.22 -2.10
CA SER A 163 8.40 -5.17 -3.06
C SER A 163 9.81 -5.33 -3.62
N VAL A 164 10.01 -4.95 -4.89
CA VAL A 164 11.33 -4.90 -5.51
C VAL A 164 12.18 -3.78 -4.91
N ALA A 165 13.49 -3.81 -5.18
CA ALA A 165 14.37 -2.73 -4.77
C ALA A 165 13.92 -1.38 -5.39
N GLU A 166 14.08 -0.29 -4.64
CA GLU A 166 13.72 1.09 -5.04
C GLU A 166 12.20 1.36 -5.20
N ALA A 167 11.33 0.44 -4.77
CA ALA A 167 9.90 0.70 -4.67
C ALA A 167 9.56 1.94 -3.82
N THR A 168 8.47 2.63 -4.15
CA THR A 168 7.99 3.78 -3.36
C THR A 168 7.41 3.37 -2.01
N VAL A 169 7.15 2.08 -1.78
CA VAL A 169 6.70 1.53 -0.50
C VAL A 169 7.36 0.19 -0.29
N ASP A 170 7.91 0.01 0.90
CA ASP A 170 8.41 -1.26 1.38
C ASP A 170 7.22 -2.12 1.78
N ASN A 171 6.92 -3.13 0.96
CA ASN A 171 5.86 -4.08 1.21
C ASN A 171 6.45 -5.49 1.30
N ALA A 172 5.99 -6.27 2.26
CA ALA A 172 6.22 -7.70 2.27
C ALA A 172 4.97 -8.40 2.78
N GLY A 173 4.76 -9.62 2.32
CA GLY A 173 3.67 -10.42 2.85
C GLY A 173 3.90 -11.90 2.66
N GLU A 174 3.23 -12.66 3.50
CA GLU A 174 3.23 -14.11 3.47
C GLU A 174 1.84 -14.63 3.81
N VAL A 175 1.43 -15.67 3.10
CA VAL A 175 0.14 -16.31 3.28
C VAL A 175 0.36 -17.80 3.38
N TYR A 176 -0.10 -18.38 4.49
CA TYR A 176 -0.06 -19.81 4.74
C TYR A 176 -1.44 -20.41 4.53
N PHE A 177 -1.48 -21.60 3.95
CA PHE A 177 -2.69 -22.38 3.69
C PHE A 177 -2.57 -23.74 4.37
N LYS A 178 -3.56 -24.10 5.21
CA LYS A 178 -3.56 -25.37 5.95
C LYS A 178 -4.96 -25.94 6.00
N ASP A 179 -5.08 -27.26 6.09
CA ASP A 179 -6.38 -27.87 6.29
C ASP A 179 -6.93 -27.49 7.67
N ALA A 180 -8.17 -27.02 7.71
CA ALA A 180 -8.83 -26.60 8.93
C ALA A 180 -9.25 -27.83 9.77
N PRO A 181 -9.12 -27.77 11.11
CA PRO A 181 -9.52 -28.88 11.97
C PRO A 181 -10.98 -29.27 11.77
N GLY A 182 -11.25 -30.58 11.79
CA GLY A 182 -12.59 -31.14 11.65
C GLY A 182 -13.16 -31.06 10.24
N GLY A 183 -12.31 -30.98 9.21
CA GLY A 183 -12.75 -30.98 7.80
C GLY A 183 -13.49 -29.71 7.38
N ARG A 184 -13.26 -28.59 8.06
CA ARG A 184 -13.96 -27.31 7.83
C ARG A 184 -13.39 -26.48 6.68
N GLY A 185 -12.74 -27.14 5.72
CA GLY A 185 -12.03 -26.51 4.61
C GLY A 185 -10.60 -26.11 4.96
N THR A 186 -10.24 -24.86 4.70
CA THR A 186 -8.87 -24.34 4.73
C THR A 186 -8.74 -23.19 5.71
N GLU A 187 -7.74 -23.23 6.57
CA GLU A 187 -7.30 -22.10 7.37
C GLU A 187 -6.22 -21.31 6.62
N ILE A 188 -6.43 -20.01 6.53
CA ILE A 188 -5.54 -19.05 5.90
C ILE A 188 -4.95 -18.17 7.00
N HIS A 189 -3.63 -18.06 7.03
CA HIS A 189 -2.93 -17.12 7.89
C HIS A 189 -2.17 -16.14 7.02
N ALA A 190 -2.68 -14.90 6.93
CA ALA A 190 -2.09 -13.83 6.15
C ALA A 190 -1.34 -12.87 7.07
N ILE A 191 -0.10 -12.59 6.74
CA ILE A 191 0.75 -11.59 7.39
C ILE A 191 1.19 -10.60 6.33
N ILE A 192 0.97 -9.31 6.57
CA ILE A 192 1.39 -8.23 5.68
C ILE A 192 2.17 -7.20 6.49
N ARG A 193 3.30 -6.77 5.97
CA ARG A 193 4.21 -5.78 6.53
C ARG A 193 4.34 -4.60 5.57
N TYR A 194 4.16 -3.39 6.08
CA TYR A 194 4.33 -2.15 5.32
C TYR A 194 5.28 -1.21 6.03
N GLN A 195 6.17 -0.58 5.28
CA GLN A 195 7.01 0.51 5.73
C GLN A 195 6.97 1.63 4.69
N ALA A 196 6.69 2.85 5.16
CA ALA A 196 6.70 4.03 4.32
C ALA A 196 8.14 4.55 4.15
N PRO A 197 8.51 5.15 3.01
CA PRO A 197 9.86 5.68 2.82
C PRO A 197 10.17 6.85 3.77
N ALA A 198 11.44 6.95 4.15
CA ALA A 198 11.94 8.03 4.99
C ALA A 198 11.80 9.40 4.30
N GLY A 199 11.02 10.31 4.91
CA GLY A 199 10.79 11.67 4.41
C GLY A 199 9.41 11.91 3.81
N TYR A 200 8.60 10.87 3.58
CA TYR A 200 7.18 11.02 3.26
C TYR A 200 6.34 11.07 4.55
N ALA A 201 6.61 12.07 5.39
CA ALA A 201 5.80 12.39 6.58
C ALA A 201 4.47 13.08 6.19
N GLY A 202 3.75 12.51 5.23
CA GLY A 202 2.47 13.01 4.74
C GLY A 202 1.29 12.34 5.44
N GLN A 203 0.22 13.10 5.72
CA GLN A 203 -1.01 12.58 6.34
C GLN A 203 -1.63 11.39 5.59
N ALA A 204 -1.40 11.31 4.27
CA ALA A 204 -1.82 10.22 3.40
C ALA A 204 -1.28 8.85 3.85
N LEU A 205 0.04 8.72 4.07
CA LEU A 205 0.67 7.45 4.47
C LEU A 205 0.47 7.14 5.96
N ALA A 206 0.36 8.17 6.81
CA ALA A 206 0.04 7.99 8.24
C ALA A 206 -1.30 7.26 8.45
N SER A 207 -2.23 7.35 7.49
CA SER A 207 -3.50 6.64 7.55
C SER A 207 -3.35 5.11 7.45
N LEU A 208 -2.29 4.61 6.81
CA LEU A 208 -1.98 3.17 6.73
C LEU A 208 -1.57 2.62 8.09
N PHE A 209 -0.95 3.43 8.95
CA PHE A 209 -0.53 3.06 10.31
C PHE A 209 -1.64 3.20 11.36
N ASN A 210 -2.86 3.56 10.95
CA ASN A 210 -4.01 3.66 11.84
C ASN A 210 -4.61 2.27 12.13
N PRO A 211 -5.08 1.99 13.36
CA PRO A 211 -5.89 0.80 13.68
C PRO A 211 -7.00 0.45 12.66
N ALA A 212 -7.56 1.45 11.98
CA ALA A 212 -8.54 1.26 10.91
C ALA A 212 -8.02 0.37 9.75
N PHE A 213 -6.73 0.43 9.42
CA PHE A 213 -6.16 -0.37 8.34
C PHE A 213 -6.09 -1.86 8.72
N GLY A 214 -5.71 -2.18 9.95
CA GLY A 214 -5.76 -3.55 10.47
C GLY A 214 -7.19 -4.14 10.53
N GLN A 215 -8.22 -3.29 10.59
CA GLN A 215 -9.63 -3.68 10.50
C GLN A 215 -10.06 -3.87 9.03
N MET A 216 -9.57 -3.04 8.11
CA MET A 216 -9.79 -3.17 6.67
C MET A 216 -9.27 -4.53 6.14
N VAL A 217 -8.05 -4.94 6.49
CA VAL A 217 -7.50 -6.25 6.10
C VAL A 217 -8.34 -7.41 6.63
N LYS A 218 -8.92 -7.27 7.82
CA LYS A 218 -9.82 -8.28 8.40
C LYS A 218 -11.13 -8.37 7.59
N GLU A 219 -11.65 -7.25 7.13
CA GLU A 219 -12.84 -7.19 6.28
C GLU A 219 -12.56 -7.77 4.89
N ASP A 220 -11.38 -7.53 4.34
CA ASP A 220 -10.97 -8.10 3.05
C ASP A 220 -10.87 -9.63 3.11
N LEU A 221 -10.32 -10.20 4.18
CA LEU A 221 -10.34 -11.66 4.38
C LEU A 221 -11.76 -12.22 4.55
N ARG A 222 -12.69 -11.46 5.15
CA ARG A 222 -14.10 -11.88 5.21
C ARG A 222 -14.76 -11.86 3.83
N ARG A 223 -14.48 -10.86 3.01
CA ARG A 223 -14.92 -10.81 1.61
C ARG A 223 -14.37 -11.98 0.83
N PHE A 224 -13.10 -12.31 1.03
CA PHE A 224 -12.46 -13.48 0.43
C PHE A 224 -13.20 -14.78 0.77
N LYS A 225 -13.47 -15.00 2.06
CA LYS A 225 -14.24 -16.16 2.53
C LYS A 225 -15.59 -16.23 1.85
N ASN A 226 -16.34 -15.13 1.85
CA ASN A 226 -17.67 -15.09 1.24
C ASN A 226 -17.60 -15.37 -0.26
N LEU A 227 -16.68 -14.70 -0.97
CA LEU A 227 -16.48 -14.88 -2.40
C LEU A 227 -16.24 -16.34 -2.78
N LEU A 228 -15.38 -17.04 -2.05
CA LEU A 228 -15.10 -18.44 -2.33
C LEU A 228 -16.22 -19.38 -1.86
N GLU A 229 -16.91 -19.08 -0.77
CA GLU A 229 -17.96 -19.96 -0.25
C GLU A 229 -19.26 -19.84 -1.05
N THR A 230 -19.67 -18.63 -1.42
CA THR A 230 -20.97 -18.35 -2.03
C THR A 230 -20.88 -17.94 -3.50
N GLY A 231 -19.71 -17.54 -4.00
CA GLY A 231 -19.56 -16.96 -5.33
C GLY A 231 -19.95 -15.49 -5.42
N GLU A 232 -20.38 -14.86 -4.31
CA GLU A 232 -20.86 -13.48 -4.26
C GLU A 232 -19.91 -12.59 -3.42
N LEU A 233 -19.65 -11.37 -3.89
CA LEU A 233 -19.03 -10.33 -3.06
C LEU A 233 -20.13 -9.68 -2.20
N PRO A 234 -19.96 -9.55 -0.88
CA PRO A 234 -20.91 -8.78 -0.08
C PRO A 234 -20.89 -7.32 -0.55
N VAL A 235 -21.97 -6.89 -1.18
CA VAL A 235 -22.18 -5.52 -1.63
C VAL A 235 -22.26 -4.63 -0.38
N SER A 236 -21.44 -3.57 -0.31
CA SER A 236 -21.53 -2.63 0.82
C SER A 236 -22.78 -1.77 0.69
N GLU A 237 -23.48 -1.52 1.81
CA GLU A 237 -24.73 -0.73 1.87
C GLU A 237 -24.62 0.68 1.26
N ALA A 238 -23.40 1.21 1.11
CA ALA A 238 -23.17 2.51 0.47
C ALA A 238 -23.58 2.57 -1.02
N GLN A 239 -23.71 1.42 -1.70
CA GLN A 239 -24.12 1.36 -3.11
C GLN A 239 -25.65 1.34 -3.31
N TYR A 240 -26.44 1.07 -2.26
CA TYR A 240 -27.91 0.99 -2.37
C TYR A 240 -28.65 2.34 -2.26
N SER A 241 -27.96 3.41 -1.84
CA SER A 241 -28.56 4.74 -1.68
C SER A 241 -28.76 5.50 -3.01
N GLY A 242 -28.05 5.11 -4.09
CA GLY A 242 -27.93 5.93 -5.30
C GLY A 242 -28.82 5.56 -6.49
N GLN A 243 -29.59 4.46 -6.44
CA GLN A 243 -30.23 3.93 -7.65
C GLN A 243 -31.65 3.41 -7.39
N ARG A 244 -32.57 4.34 -7.08
CA ARG A 244 -33.97 4.17 -7.46
C ARG A 244 -34.18 4.79 -8.84
N VAL A 245 -34.02 3.94 -9.85
CA VAL A 245 -34.99 3.72 -10.94
C VAL A 245 -35.83 4.95 -11.30
N SER A 246 -35.36 5.75 -12.26
CA SER A 246 -36.26 6.50 -13.15
C SER A 246 -36.66 5.56 -14.29
N GLU A 247 -37.59 4.66 -14.00
CA GLU A 247 -38.24 3.84 -15.03
C GLU A 247 -39.28 4.70 -15.72
N SER A 248 -38.95 5.02 -16.96
CA SER A 248 -39.80 5.61 -17.99
C SER A 248 -41.16 4.93 -18.07
N THR A 249 -42.23 5.67 -17.78
CA THR A 249 -43.57 5.32 -18.25
C THR A 249 -43.94 6.29 -19.38
N GLU A 250 -43.75 5.83 -20.61
CA GLU A 250 -44.22 6.49 -21.82
C GLU A 250 -45.54 5.81 -22.23
N PRO A 251 -46.69 6.52 -22.31
CA PRO A 251 -47.88 5.95 -22.92
C PRO A 251 -48.02 6.39 -24.40
N SER A 252 -48.15 5.40 -25.28
CA SER A 252 -48.33 5.56 -26.72
C SER A 252 -49.77 5.90 -27.15
N LYS A 253 -49.90 7.00 -27.90
CA LYS A 253 -50.81 7.37 -29.03
C LYS A 253 -52.34 7.29 -28.93
N LYS A 254 -52.99 8.42 -29.31
CA LYS A 254 -54.04 8.62 -30.35
C LYS A 254 -54.01 10.10 -30.81
N GLN A 255 -53.54 10.42 -32.03
CA GLN A 255 -54.28 10.73 -33.28
C GLN A 255 -55.27 11.92 -33.25
N GLU A 256 -54.90 12.96 -34.05
CA GLU A 256 -55.69 13.96 -34.83
C GLU A 256 -56.82 14.73 -34.11
N ILE A 257 -56.96 16.06 -34.25
CA ILE A 257 -57.52 16.77 -35.42
C ILE A 257 -57.24 18.28 -35.27
N TYR A 258 -57.03 18.95 -36.41
CA TYR A 258 -56.99 20.40 -36.62
C TYR A 258 -58.21 21.14 -36.04
N GLU A 259 -58.00 22.27 -35.36
CA GLU A 259 -58.80 23.49 -35.57
C GLU A 259 -58.14 24.70 -34.89
N SER A 260 -57.76 25.69 -35.70
CA SER A 260 -57.66 27.09 -35.29
C SER A 260 -58.95 27.76 -35.75
N PRO A 261 -59.58 28.59 -34.91
CA PRO A 261 -59.63 30.00 -35.28
C PRO A 261 -59.61 31.00 -34.11
N VAL A 262 -58.83 32.07 -34.34
CA VAL A 262 -59.18 33.51 -34.23
C VAL A 262 -60.13 33.94 -33.10
N LEU A 263 -59.60 34.67 -32.11
CA LEU A 263 -59.72 36.14 -31.95
C LEU A 263 -58.81 36.62 -30.81
#